data_AF-A0A024V291-F1
#
_entry.id   AF-A0A024V291-F1
#
_cell.length_a   1.000
_cell.length_b   1.000
_cell.length_c   1.000
_cell.angle_alpha   90.00
_cell.angle_beta   90.00
_cell.angle_gamma   90.00
#
_symmetry.space_group_name_H-M   'P 1'
#
loop_
_entity.id
_entity.type
_entity.pdbx_description
1 polymer ?
#
loop_
_entity_poly.entity_id
_entity_poly.type
_entity_poly.pdbx_seq_one_letter_code
_entity_poly.pdbx_strand_id
1 'polypeptide(L)'
;MKKGQGFTNDFSDFHREFYEEVHRMREHERNEQNRRYSNNNYSYSYDIFNKYPREFFYINLIFKLFPLFVVPFLFLFVVYKQYILKSHFKEKPILIYDAYGRAFLVDIHGRKFRASEFDKY
;
A
#
# COMPACT_ATOMS: atom_id res chain seq x y z
N MET A 1 -12.64 -37.86 -85.47
CA MET A 1 -13.54 -37.85 -84.30
C MET A 1 -12.72 -37.48 -83.06
N LYS A 2 -12.70 -36.20 -82.65
CA LYS A 2 -12.07 -35.77 -81.38
C LYS A 2 -13.18 -35.60 -80.35
N LYS A 3 -13.13 -36.43 -79.31
CA LYS A 3 -14.14 -36.57 -78.25
C LYS A 3 -14.14 -35.33 -77.35
N GLY A 4 -15.34 -34.87 -76.98
CA GLY A 4 -15.57 -33.81 -75.99
C GLY A 4 -15.21 -34.27 -74.58
N GLN A 5 -13.97 -34.02 -74.17
CA GLN A 5 -13.47 -34.29 -72.81
C GLN A 5 -13.26 -33.02 -71.96
N GLY A 6 -13.46 -31.81 -72.52
CA GLY A 6 -13.25 -30.56 -71.77
C GLY A 6 -14.40 -30.18 -70.83
N PHE A 7 -15.66 -30.40 -71.25
CA PHE A 7 -16.83 -29.85 -70.56
C PHE A 7 -17.14 -30.52 -69.22
N THR A 8 -16.78 -31.80 -69.05
CA THR A 8 -17.02 -32.54 -67.80
C THR A 8 -15.99 -32.21 -66.72
N ASN A 9 -14.80 -31.80 -67.11
CA ASN A 9 -13.71 -31.48 -66.18
C ASN A 9 -13.95 -30.11 -65.54
N ASP A 10 -14.30 -29.10 -66.34
CA ASP A 10 -14.59 -27.74 -65.85
C ASP A 10 -15.75 -27.72 -64.84
N PHE A 11 -16.80 -28.51 -65.08
CA PHE A 11 -17.93 -28.62 -64.14
C PHE A 11 -17.54 -29.32 -62.83
N SER A 12 -16.71 -30.35 -62.91
CA SER A 12 -16.20 -31.05 -61.73
C SER A 12 -15.23 -30.20 -60.90
N ASP A 13 -14.41 -29.40 -61.58
CA ASP A 13 -13.46 -28.48 -60.97
C ASP A 13 -14.18 -27.33 -60.29
N PHE A 14 -15.23 -26.78 -60.91
CA PHE A 14 -16.09 -25.77 -60.29
C PHE A 14 -16.74 -26.29 -58.99
N HIS A 15 -17.27 -27.51 -59.01
CA HIS A 15 -17.84 -28.09 -57.79
C HIS A 15 -16.80 -28.30 -56.70
N ARG A 16 -15.60 -28.78 -57.06
CA ARG A 16 -14.49 -28.94 -56.10
C ARG A 16 -14.14 -27.60 -55.46
N GLU A 17 -13.96 -26.57 -56.27
CA GLU A 17 -13.60 -25.22 -55.80
C GLU A 17 -14.70 -24.61 -54.92
N PHE A 18 -15.97 -24.80 -55.30
CA PHE A 18 -17.11 -24.36 -54.49
C PHE A 18 -17.16 -25.05 -53.12
N TYR A 19 -16.96 -26.38 -53.06
CA TYR A 19 -16.93 -27.11 -51.79
C TYR A 19 -15.74 -26.71 -50.92
N GLU A 20 -14.56 -26.52 -51.51
CA GLU A 20 -13.39 -26.03 -50.77
C GLU A 20 -13.64 -24.64 -50.18
N GLU A 21 -14.25 -23.74 -50.93
CA GLU A 21 -14.55 -22.38 -50.48
C GLU A 21 -15.57 -22.38 -49.33
N VAL A 22 -16.62 -23.20 -49.44
CA VAL A 22 -17.62 -23.37 -48.36
C VAL A 22 -16.99 -23.96 -47.10
N HIS A 23 -16.07 -24.91 -47.24
CA HIS A 23 -15.33 -25.48 -46.12
C HIS A 23 -14.46 -24.42 -45.43
N ARG A 24 -13.73 -23.60 -46.21
CA ARG A 24 -12.91 -22.49 -45.67
C ARG A 24 -13.75 -21.47 -44.92
N MET A 25 -14.90 -21.07 -45.47
CA MET A 25 -15.82 -20.14 -44.80
C MET A 25 -16.31 -20.69 -43.46
N ARG A 26 -16.70 -21.96 -43.41
CA ARG A 26 -17.17 -22.62 -42.18
C ARG A 26 -16.07 -22.71 -41.11
N GLU A 27 -14.82 -22.98 -41.51
CA GLU A 27 -13.68 -22.99 -40.58
C GLU A 27 -13.35 -21.58 -40.06
N HIS A 28 -13.42 -20.58 -40.94
CA HIS A 28 -13.23 -19.18 -40.56
C HIS A 28 -14.27 -18.72 -39.53
N GLU A 29 -15.57 -19.00 -39.77
CA GLU A 29 -16.64 -18.68 -38.82
C GLU A 29 -16.45 -19.35 -37.46
N ARG A 30 -16.00 -20.61 -37.43
CA ARG A 30 -15.71 -21.33 -36.19
C ARG A 30 -14.55 -20.69 -35.43
N ASN A 31 -13.50 -20.30 -36.12
CA ASN A 31 -12.35 -19.62 -35.52
C ASN A 31 -12.72 -18.21 -35.01
N GLU A 32 -13.56 -17.49 -35.75
CA GLU A 32 -14.08 -16.17 -35.37
C GLU A 32 -14.92 -16.26 -34.09
N GLN A 33 -15.81 -17.25 -33.99
CA GLN A 33 -16.57 -17.53 -32.77
C GLN A 33 -15.63 -17.85 -31.61
N ASN A 34 -14.67 -18.75 -31.79
CA ASN A 34 -13.70 -19.11 -30.74
C ASN A 34 -12.88 -17.89 -30.27
N ARG A 35 -12.50 -16.99 -31.18
CA ARG A 35 -11.83 -15.72 -30.83
C ARG A 35 -12.72 -14.82 -29.99
N ARG A 36 -14.01 -14.68 -30.34
CA ARG A 36 -14.98 -13.87 -29.57
C ARG A 36 -15.21 -14.44 -28.16
N TYR A 37 -15.32 -15.76 -28.03
CA TYR A 37 -15.45 -16.41 -26.72
C TYR A 37 -14.17 -16.31 -25.89
N SER A 38 -12.99 -16.45 -26.51
CA SER A 38 -11.70 -16.29 -25.82
C SER A 38 -11.48 -14.85 -25.32
N ASN A 39 -11.86 -13.84 -26.10
CA ASN A 39 -11.69 -12.43 -25.71
C ASN A 39 -12.62 -12.01 -24.57
N ASN A 40 -13.81 -12.62 -24.44
CA ASN A 40 -14.72 -12.33 -23.33
C ASN A 40 -14.17 -12.79 -21.96
N ASN A 41 -13.31 -13.81 -21.90
CA ASN A 41 -12.75 -14.29 -20.64
C ASN A 41 -11.74 -13.33 -20.00
N TYR A 42 -11.08 -12.47 -20.79
CA TYR A 42 -10.14 -11.47 -20.28
C TYR A 42 -10.82 -10.21 -19.72
N SER A 43 -12.09 -9.98 -20.09
CA SER A 43 -12.86 -8.82 -19.60
C SER A 43 -13.42 -9.03 -18.19
N TYR A 44 -13.63 -10.30 -17.77
CA TYR A 44 -14.18 -10.64 -16.45
C TYR A 44 -13.18 -10.55 -15.29
N SER A 45 -11.88 -10.39 -15.56
CA SER A 45 -10.87 -10.33 -14.50
C SER A 45 -10.80 -8.98 -13.78
N TYR A 46 -11.30 -7.90 -14.38
CA TYR A 46 -11.35 -6.57 -13.74
C TYR A 46 -12.49 -6.42 -12.71
N ASP A 47 -13.51 -7.27 -12.78
CA ASP A 47 -14.67 -7.21 -11.86
C ASP A 47 -14.44 -7.94 -10.53
N ILE A 48 -13.39 -8.75 -10.41
CA ILE A 48 -13.07 -9.48 -9.17
C ILE A 48 -12.61 -8.50 -8.08
N PHE A 49 -11.97 -7.38 -8.46
CA PHE A 49 -11.58 -6.32 -7.51
C PHE A 49 -12.75 -5.45 -7.05
N ASN A 50 -13.87 -5.43 -7.79
CA ASN A 50 -15.07 -4.68 -7.45
C ASN A 50 -16.12 -5.49 -6.68
N LYS A 51 -15.84 -6.76 -6.34
CA LYS A 51 -16.84 -7.66 -5.74
C LYS A 51 -17.11 -7.42 -4.25
N TYR A 52 -16.24 -6.68 -3.56
CA TYR A 52 -16.39 -6.36 -2.12
C TYR A 52 -16.23 -4.86 -1.80
N PRO A 53 -17.01 -3.97 -2.42
CA PRO A 53 -16.81 -2.52 -2.32
C PRO A 53 -16.96 -2.00 -0.89
N ARG A 54 -17.74 -2.68 -0.05
CA ARG A 54 -17.97 -2.28 1.36
C ARG A 54 -16.77 -2.58 2.25
N GLU A 55 -16.14 -3.75 2.13
CA GLU A 55 -15.00 -4.12 2.96
C GLU A 55 -13.76 -3.28 2.61
N PHE A 56 -13.51 -3.07 1.32
CA PHE A 56 -12.46 -2.17 0.87
C PHE A 56 -12.73 -0.72 1.28
N PHE A 57 -14.00 -0.27 1.31
CA PHE A 57 -14.36 1.06 1.82
C PHE A 57 -13.99 1.23 3.29
N TYR A 58 -14.35 0.28 4.16
CA TYR A 58 -14.02 0.37 5.60
C TYR A 58 -12.52 0.30 5.86
N ILE A 59 -11.82 -0.60 5.17
CA ILE A 59 -10.35 -0.71 5.29
C ILE A 59 -9.69 0.62 4.88
N ASN A 60 -10.10 1.19 3.76
CA ASN A 60 -9.53 2.42 3.24
C ASN A 60 -9.88 3.64 4.12
N LEU A 61 -11.08 3.65 4.73
CA LEU A 61 -11.48 4.64 5.71
C LEU A 61 -10.66 4.56 7.00
N ILE A 62 -10.38 3.34 7.49
CA ILE A 62 -9.50 3.12 8.65
C ILE A 62 -8.09 3.63 8.33
N PHE A 63 -7.52 3.30 7.17
CA PHE A 63 -6.18 3.78 6.80
C PHE A 63 -6.10 5.31 6.63
N LYS A 64 -7.19 5.98 6.23
CA LYS A 64 -7.26 7.45 6.21
C LYS A 64 -7.37 8.06 7.60
N LEU A 65 -8.14 7.45 8.49
CA LEU A 65 -8.35 7.95 9.85
C LEU A 65 -7.19 7.62 10.79
N PHE A 66 -6.51 6.50 10.57
CA PHE A 66 -5.38 6.04 11.38
C PHE A 66 -4.28 7.11 11.58
N PRO A 67 -3.72 7.74 10.53
CA PRO A 67 -2.70 8.78 10.71
C PRO A 67 -3.24 10.02 11.43
N LEU A 68 -4.54 10.32 11.31
CA LEU A 68 -5.18 11.45 11.99
C LEU A 68 -5.13 11.29 13.51
N PHE A 69 -5.20 10.06 14.04
CA PHE A 69 -5.14 9.79 15.48
C PHE A 69 -3.73 9.43 15.95
N VAL A 70 -2.99 8.64 15.17
CA VAL A 70 -1.69 8.11 15.57
C VAL A 70 -0.63 9.20 15.61
N VAL A 71 -0.61 10.12 14.63
CA VAL A 71 0.37 11.21 14.58
C VAL A 71 0.25 12.15 15.80
N PRO A 72 -0.92 12.70 16.15
CA PRO A 72 -1.02 13.56 17.33
C PRO A 72 -0.77 12.79 18.63
N PHE A 73 -1.12 11.52 18.71
CA PHE A 73 -0.85 10.70 19.90
C PHE A 73 0.65 10.46 20.09
N LEU A 74 1.37 10.12 19.01
CA LEU A 74 2.83 9.98 19.04
C LEU A 74 3.51 11.32 19.35
N PHE A 75 3.02 12.42 18.77
CA PHE A 75 3.53 13.76 19.07
C PHE A 75 3.39 14.10 20.55
N LEU A 76 2.20 13.90 21.12
CA LEU A 76 1.95 14.11 22.55
C LEU A 76 2.85 13.20 23.41
N PHE A 77 3.02 11.93 23.04
CA PHE A 77 3.90 11.01 23.76
C PHE A 77 5.35 11.48 23.78
N VAL A 78 5.88 11.93 22.63
CA VAL A 78 7.25 12.46 22.52
C VAL A 78 7.41 13.74 23.34
N VAL A 79 6.49 14.69 23.20
CA VAL A 79 6.50 15.94 23.98
C VAL A 79 6.41 15.67 25.47
N TYR A 80 5.54 14.75 25.89
CA TYR A 80 5.39 14.35 27.29
C TYR A 80 6.68 13.73 27.85
N LYS A 81 7.31 12.81 27.10
CA LYS A 81 8.59 12.22 27.51
C LYS A 81 9.70 13.26 27.62
N GLN A 82 9.79 14.18 26.65
CA GLN A 82 10.75 15.27 26.71
C GLN A 82 10.48 16.21 27.89
N TYR A 83 9.22 16.50 28.19
CA TYR A 83 8.84 17.32 29.33
C TYR A 83 9.24 16.68 30.66
N ILE A 84 8.97 15.38 30.83
CA ILE A 84 9.38 14.64 32.04
C ILE A 84 10.90 14.63 32.18
N LEU A 85 11.64 14.28 31.11
CA LEU A 85 13.11 14.32 31.16
C LEU A 85 13.61 15.72 31.54
N LYS A 86 13.07 16.76 30.89
CA LYS A 86 13.46 18.14 31.16
C LYS A 86 13.08 18.59 32.57
N SER A 87 12.00 18.07 33.14
CA SER A 87 11.60 18.31 34.53
C SER A 87 12.61 17.71 35.51
N HIS A 88 13.01 16.45 35.30
CA HIS A 88 14.04 15.80 36.11
C HIS A 88 15.39 16.52 36.07
N PHE A 89 15.74 17.17 34.95
CA PHE A 89 16.96 17.98 34.85
C PHE A 89 16.80 19.43 35.31
N LYS A 90 15.57 19.94 35.45
CA LYS A 90 15.30 21.30 35.94
C LYS A 90 15.48 21.43 37.45
N GLU A 91 15.40 20.30 38.15
CA GLU A 91 15.71 20.18 39.57
C GLU A 91 17.22 20.19 39.81
N LYS A 92 17.89 21.24 39.33
CA LYS A 92 19.28 21.48 39.72
C LYS A 92 19.30 21.70 41.23
N PRO A 93 20.18 21.00 41.98
CA PRO A 93 20.24 21.15 43.42
C PRO A 93 20.58 22.61 43.76
N ILE A 94 19.83 23.19 44.69
CA ILE A 94 19.99 24.60 45.07
C ILE A 94 21.25 24.71 45.92
N LEU A 95 22.21 25.52 45.52
CA LEU A 95 23.41 25.81 46.30
C LEU A 95 23.11 26.90 47.33
N ILE A 96 23.29 26.60 48.61
CA ILE A 96 23.07 27.50 49.74
C ILE A 96 24.36 27.61 50.56
N TYR A 97 24.64 28.80 51.07
CA TYR A 97 25.79 29.06 51.94
C TYR A 97 25.34 29.31 53.37
N ASP A 98 26.08 28.76 54.34
CA ASP A 98 25.95 29.11 55.75
C ASP A 98 26.72 30.40 56.08
N ALA A 99 26.52 30.97 57.28
CA ALA A 99 27.20 32.18 57.77
C ALA A 99 28.73 32.06 57.75
N TYR A 100 29.26 30.84 57.81
CA TYR A 100 30.69 30.52 57.71
C TYR A 100 31.19 30.30 56.28
N GLY A 101 30.39 30.57 55.25
CA GLY A 101 30.77 30.41 53.84
C GLY A 101 30.78 28.96 53.32
N ARG A 102 30.26 28.02 54.13
CA ARG A 102 30.14 26.60 53.80
C ARG A 102 29.00 26.35 52.83
N ALA A 103 29.28 25.72 51.69
CA ALA A 103 28.31 25.36 50.67
C ALA A 103 27.55 24.04 50.96
N PHE A 104 26.23 24.10 50.75
CA PHE A 104 25.32 22.98 50.85
C PHE A 104 24.46 22.90 49.59
N LEU A 105 24.33 21.71 49.04
CA LEU A 105 23.39 21.40 47.97
C LEU A 105 22.08 20.92 48.57
N VAL A 106 20.97 21.49 48.14
CA VAL A 106 19.63 21.10 48.59
C VAL A 106 18.93 20.35 47.46
N ASP A 107 18.55 19.12 47.77
CA ASP A 107 17.77 18.23 46.92
C ASP A 107 16.27 18.60 46.95
N ILE A 108 15.49 18.06 46.02
CA ILE A 108 14.05 18.34 45.85
C ILE A 108 13.21 17.94 47.07
N HIS A 109 13.74 17.01 47.88
CA HIS A 109 13.15 16.58 49.14
C HIS A 109 13.59 17.42 50.34
N GLY A 110 14.31 18.53 50.13
CA GLY A 110 14.81 19.42 51.18
C GLY A 110 16.02 18.88 51.95
N ARG A 111 16.60 17.76 51.51
CA ARG A 111 17.81 17.18 52.11
C ARG A 111 19.03 18.02 51.75
N LYS A 112 19.84 18.34 52.76
CA LYS A 112 21.06 19.14 52.61
C LYS A 112 22.27 18.22 52.52
N PHE A 113 23.04 18.35 51.45
CA PHE A 113 24.28 17.63 51.22
C PHE A 113 25.45 18.62 51.30
N ARG A 114 26.50 18.27 52.03
CA ARG A 114 27.69 19.11 52.13
C ARG A 114 28.44 19.09 50.80
N ALA A 115 28.74 20.25 50.24
CA ALA A 115 29.46 20.37 48.97
C ALA A 115 30.72 21.22 49.17
N SER A 116 31.75 20.63 49.81
CA SER A 116 33.00 21.32 50.17
C SER A 116 33.76 21.91 48.99
N GLU A 117 33.56 21.36 47.79
CA GLU A 117 34.17 21.85 46.54
C GLU A 117 33.73 23.27 46.16
N PHE A 118 32.60 23.74 46.70
CA PHE A 118 32.02 25.05 46.41
C PHE A 118 32.15 26.03 47.58
N ASP A 119 32.94 25.69 48.60
CA ASP A 119 33.19 26.58 49.74
C ASP A 119 33.89 27.85 49.29
N LYS A 120 33.47 28.98 49.87
CA LYS A 120 34.04 30.30 49.53
C LYS A 120 35.34 30.60 50.29
N TYR A 121 35.69 29.81 51.31
CA TYR A 121 36.82 30.02 52.22
C TYR A 121 37.39 28.70 52.72
#